data_AF-A0A5C6ADN2-F1
#
_entry.id   AF-A0A5C6ADN2-F1
#
_cell.length_a   1.000
_cell.length_b   1.000
_cell.length_c   1.000
_cell.angle_alpha   90.00
_cell.angle_beta   90.00
_cell.angle_gamma   90.00
#
_symmetry.space_group_name_H-M   'P 1'
#
loop_
_entity.id
_entity.type
_entity.pdbx_description
1 polymer ?
#
loop_
_entity_poly.entity_id
_entity_poly.type
_entity_poly.pdbx_seq_one_letter_code
_entity_poly.pdbx_strand_id
1 'polypeptide(L)'
;MIPTIFRTGLICFALASMTSKALSQVVQLPSIRQFSYSGGVLVPDQGSTYLGGNRTSATGSRSRGIPGFGPMPQSQFGGIETSSGVSVSATIIDHQEIDRQLLGEDPRRIAWHARHRHAASPDEQIEEIKSLVRNARSLHLAGRGSASRATYDLAIDRMVRLRQHPSAPEELVAKMLAYAEVEYSKLYGPLPAGTFAANSFSPNASRMRP
;
A
#
# COMPACT_ATOMS: atom_id res chain seq x y z
N MET A 1 37.89 -11.19 -92.68
CA MET A 1 37.68 -9.92 -91.95
C MET A 1 36.36 -10.02 -91.21
N ILE A 2 36.38 -10.31 -89.91
CA ILE A 2 35.18 -10.47 -89.08
C ILE A 2 34.96 -9.14 -88.34
N PRO A 3 33.76 -8.54 -88.38
CA PRO A 3 33.55 -7.16 -87.94
C PRO A 3 33.71 -7.00 -86.42
N THR A 4 34.54 -6.04 -86.03
CA THR A 4 34.86 -5.63 -84.63
C THR A 4 33.63 -5.14 -83.85
N ILE A 5 32.54 -4.82 -84.55
CA ILE A 5 31.26 -4.37 -83.98
C ILE A 5 30.59 -5.49 -83.17
N PHE A 6 30.77 -6.76 -83.57
CA PHE A 6 30.18 -7.89 -82.84
C PHE A 6 30.86 -8.13 -81.49
N ARG A 7 32.12 -7.70 -81.35
CA ARG A 7 32.95 -7.95 -80.16
C ARG A 7 32.66 -6.96 -79.03
N THR A 8 32.33 -5.70 -79.35
CA THR A 8 31.91 -4.69 -78.36
C THR A 8 30.47 -4.86 -77.92
N GLY A 9 29.58 -5.29 -78.82
CA GLY A 9 28.19 -5.65 -78.48
C GLY A 9 28.11 -6.81 -77.48
N LEU A 10 28.97 -7.83 -77.66
CA LEU A 10 29.05 -8.98 -76.76
C LEU A 10 29.50 -8.60 -75.34
N ILE A 11 30.44 -7.64 -75.21
CA ILE A 11 30.94 -7.17 -73.90
C ILE A 11 29.86 -6.36 -73.17
N CYS A 12 29.12 -5.49 -73.87
CA CYS A 12 28.00 -4.76 -73.26
C CYS A 12 26.84 -5.67 -72.85
N PHE A 13 26.53 -6.70 -73.65
CA PHE A 13 25.51 -7.69 -73.30
C PHE A 13 25.93 -8.54 -72.09
N ALA A 14 27.21 -8.93 -72.02
CA ALA A 14 27.76 -9.68 -70.88
C ALA A 14 27.72 -8.87 -69.57
N LEU A 15 27.99 -7.55 -69.61
CA LEU A 15 27.86 -6.70 -68.42
C LEU A 15 26.40 -6.48 -67.99
N ALA A 16 25.45 -6.43 -68.92
CA ALA A 16 24.03 -6.28 -68.59
C ALA A 16 23.45 -7.54 -67.91
N SER A 17 23.94 -8.73 -68.27
CA SER A 17 23.51 -10.01 -67.69
C SER A 17 24.03 -10.26 -66.26
N MET A 18 24.95 -9.46 -65.73
CA MET A 18 25.45 -9.57 -64.35
C MET A 18 24.73 -8.65 -63.34
N THR A 19 23.55 -8.12 -63.68
CA THR A 19 22.62 -7.57 -62.68
C THR A 19 21.96 -8.74 -61.94
N SER A 20 22.71 -9.32 -61.02
CA SER A 20 22.17 -10.23 -60.02
C SER A 20 21.22 -9.42 -59.15
N LYS A 21 19.91 -9.63 -59.29
CA LYS A 21 18.94 -9.05 -58.37
C LYS A 21 19.25 -9.61 -56.99
N ALA A 22 19.83 -8.76 -56.13
CA ALA A 22 19.97 -9.07 -54.72
C ALA A 22 18.56 -9.30 -54.17
N LEU A 23 18.17 -10.57 -54.04
CA LEU A 23 16.96 -10.96 -53.35
C LEU A 23 17.20 -10.66 -51.88
N SER A 24 16.75 -9.48 -51.46
CA SER A 24 16.70 -9.09 -50.05
C SER A 24 15.77 -10.06 -49.35
N GLN A 25 16.34 -11.12 -48.78
CA GLN A 25 15.60 -12.10 -47.99
C GLN A 25 15.14 -11.40 -46.72
N VAL A 26 13.85 -11.02 -46.67
CA VAL A 26 13.23 -10.49 -45.46
C VAL A 26 12.99 -11.66 -44.52
N VAL A 27 13.99 -12.00 -43.72
CA VAL A 27 13.80 -12.93 -42.61
C VAL A 27 13.00 -12.18 -41.55
N GLN A 28 11.68 -12.40 -41.50
CA GLN A 28 10.86 -11.90 -40.41
C GLN A 28 11.15 -12.74 -39.17
N LEU A 29 12.18 -12.34 -38.42
CA LEU A 29 12.41 -12.88 -37.10
C LEU A 29 11.37 -12.27 -36.14
N PRO A 30 10.64 -13.07 -35.36
CA PRO A 30 9.81 -12.54 -34.29
C PRO A 30 10.71 -11.83 -33.27
N SER A 31 10.68 -10.50 -33.26
CA SER A 31 11.41 -9.71 -32.28
C SER A 31 10.58 -9.63 -30.99
N ILE A 32 10.77 -10.58 -30.08
CA ILE A 32 10.12 -10.56 -28.77
C ILE A 32 10.90 -9.62 -27.86
N ARG A 33 10.24 -8.57 -27.37
CA ARG A 33 10.80 -7.66 -26.34
C ARG A 33 10.05 -7.91 -25.04
N GLN A 34 10.73 -8.47 -24.04
CA GLN A 34 10.15 -8.75 -22.73
C GLN A 34 10.75 -7.80 -21.68
N PHE A 35 9.88 -7.11 -20.96
CA PHE A 35 10.22 -6.36 -19.76
C PHE A 35 9.57 -7.08 -18.57
N SER A 36 10.37 -7.43 -17.56
CA SER A 36 9.88 -8.05 -16.32
C SER A 36 10.34 -7.24 -15.11
N TYR A 37 9.42 -7.05 -14.17
CA TYR A 37 9.69 -6.43 -12.88
C TYR A 37 9.24 -7.41 -11.78
N SER A 38 10.11 -7.64 -10.80
CA SER A 38 9.83 -8.50 -9.65
C SER A 38 10.20 -7.74 -8.38
N GLY A 39 9.21 -7.43 -7.55
CA GLY A 39 9.38 -6.63 -6.34
C GLY A 39 8.04 -6.20 -5.76
N GLY A 40 8.07 -5.59 -4.57
CA GLY A 40 6.91 -4.98 -3.95
C GLY A 40 6.87 -3.48 -4.23
N VAL A 41 5.66 -2.93 -4.38
CA VAL A 41 5.44 -1.47 -4.41
C VAL A 41 4.31 -1.10 -3.46
N LEU A 42 4.44 0.06 -2.82
CA LEU A 42 3.39 0.62 -1.99
C LEU A 42 2.46 1.45 -2.88
N VAL A 43 1.23 0.97 -3.04
CA VAL A 43 0.19 1.64 -3.82
C VAL A 43 -0.84 2.21 -2.83
N PRO A 44 -1.23 3.49 -2.96
CA PRO A 44 -2.30 4.05 -2.15
C PRO A 44 -3.63 3.34 -2.46
N ASP A 45 -4.55 3.32 -1.50
CA ASP A 45 -5.90 2.81 -1.74
C ASP A 45 -6.63 3.70 -2.75
N GLN A 46 -7.21 3.08 -3.78
CA GLN A 46 -7.70 3.71 -5.02
C GLN A 46 -6.63 4.49 -5.80
N GLY A 47 -5.37 4.29 -5.46
CA GLY A 47 -4.23 4.89 -6.12
C GLY A 47 -3.70 4.03 -7.25
N SER A 48 -2.91 4.66 -8.10
CA SER A 48 -2.06 3.95 -9.06
C SER A 48 -0.61 4.31 -8.85
N THR A 49 0.28 3.37 -9.13
CA THR A 49 1.73 3.56 -9.10
C THR A 49 2.32 3.10 -10.42
N TYR A 50 3.22 3.92 -10.96
CA TYR A 50 3.95 3.61 -12.18
C TYR A 50 5.15 2.72 -11.84
N LEU A 51 5.19 1.51 -12.42
CA LEU A 51 6.25 0.53 -12.18
C LEU A 51 7.48 0.74 -13.07
N GLY A 52 7.32 1.51 -14.15
CA GLY A 52 8.38 1.77 -15.11
C GLY A 52 7.97 1.44 -16.54
N GLY A 53 8.90 1.66 -17.46
CA GLY A 53 8.68 1.46 -18.88
C GLY A 53 9.97 1.42 -19.67
N ASN A 54 9.87 0.95 -20.91
CA ASN A 54 10.97 0.91 -21.85
C ASN A 54 10.68 1.85 -23.02
N ARG A 55 11.66 2.66 -23.39
CA ARG A 55 11.61 3.55 -24.55
C ARG A 55 12.78 3.22 -25.45
N THR A 56 12.49 2.89 -26.71
CA THR A 56 13.51 2.65 -27.72
C THR A 56 13.36 3.65 -28.85
N SER A 57 14.47 4.26 -29.25
CA SER A 57 14.56 5.08 -30.45
C SER A 57 15.66 4.51 -31.36
N ALA A 58 15.40 4.47 -32.66
CA ALA A 58 16.38 4.08 -33.67
C ALA A 58 16.34 5.11 -34.79
N THR A 59 17.48 5.72 -35.09
CA THR A 59 17.64 6.70 -36.17
C THR A 59 18.61 6.17 -37.21
N GLY A 60 18.20 6.14 -38.47
CA GLY A 60 19.00 5.69 -39.59
C GLY A 60 19.09 6.76 -40.67
N SER A 61 20.30 6.94 -41.21
CA SER A 61 20.53 7.77 -42.39
C SER A 61 21.14 6.90 -43.49
N ARG A 62 20.55 6.93 -44.68
CA ARG A 62 21.07 6.22 -45.85
C ARG A 62 21.37 7.23 -46.94
N SER A 63 22.67 7.42 -47.21
CA SER A 63 23.14 8.17 -48.38
C SER A 63 23.54 7.20 -49.48
N ARG A 64 23.06 7.45 -50.70
CA ARG A 64 23.46 6.68 -51.89
C ARG A 64 24.39 7.58 -52.71
N GLY A 65 25.68 7.27 -52.71
CA GLY A 65 26.69 7.97 -53.51
C GLY A 65 27.10 7.14 -54.74
N ILE A 66 27.63 7.82 -55.76
CA ILE A 66 28.34 7.16 -56.87
C ILE A 66 29.82 7.01 -56.43
N PRO A 67 30.41 5.81 -56.48
CA PRO A 67 31.83 5.62 -56.16
C PRO A 67 32.70 6.58 -56.99
N GLY A 68 33.42 7.49 -56.32
CA GLY A 68 34.29 8.49 -56.97
C GLY A 68 33.68 9.86 -57.28
N PHE A 69 32.36 10.06 -57.11
CA PHE A 69 31.67 11.33 -57.42
C PHE A 69 30.99 12.02 -56.22
N GLY A 70 31.26 11.54 -55.00
CA GLY A 70 30.70 12.10 -53.77
C GLY A 70 29.23 11.69 -53.49
N PRO A 71 28.69 12.04 -52.31
CA PRO A 71 27.32 11.70 -51.93
C PRO A 71 26.29 12.49 -52.75
N MET A 72 25.26 11.83 -53.29
CA MET A 72 24.13 12.52 -53.92
C MET A 72 23.28 13.27 -52.88
N PRO A 73 22.62 14.38 -53.25
CA PRO A 73 21.78 15.18 -52.35
C PRO A 73 20.49 14.49 -51.86
N GLN A 74 20.22 13.24 -52.23
CA GLN A 74 19.09 12.45 -51.72
C GLN A 74 19.56 11.46 -50.63
N SER A 75 19.70 11.95 -49.41
CA SER A 75 19.81 11.10 -48.22
C SER A 75 18.42 10.81 -47.65
N GLN A 76 18.07 9.54 -47.49
CA GLN A 76 16.86 9.16 -46.75
C GLN A 76 17.18 9.10 -45.26
N PHE A 77 16.45 9.91 -44.49
CA PHE A 77 16.48 9.90 -43.03
C PHE A 77 15.21 9.25 -42.52
N GLY A 78 15.34 8.30 -41.59
CA GLY A 78 14.21 7.60 -40.99
C GLY A 78 14.45 7.37 -39.50
N GLY A 79 13.38 7.41 -38.73
CA GLY A 79 13.39 7.13 -37.30
C GLY A 79 12.26 6.19 -36.91
N ILE A 80 12.49 5.35 -35.90
CA ILE A 80 11.46 4.56 -35.22
C ILE A 80 11.52 4.89 -33.74
N GLU A 81 10.38 5.27 -33.15
CA GLU A 81 10.23 5.44 -31.71
C GLU A 81 9.18 4.45 -31.20
N THR A 82 9.47 3.79 -30.08
CA THR A 82 8.53 2.88 -29.42
C THR A 82 8.62 3.05 -27.91
N SER A 83 7.47 3.24 -27.26
CA SER A 83 7.35 3.34 -25.81
C SER A 83 6.39 2.28 -25.26
N SER A 84 6.69 1.75 -24.09
CA SER A 84 5.82 0.82 -23.37
C SER A 84 5.99 1.04 -21.88
N GLY A 85 4.91 1.01 -21.11
CA GLY A 85 4.93 1.26 -19.67
C GLY A 85 3.98 0.33 -18.92
N VAL A 86 4.27 0.12 -17.63
CA VAL A 86 3.48 -0.71 -16.73
C VAL A 86 3.05 0.14 -15.53
N SER A 87 1.77 0.08 -15.19
CA SER A 87 1.20 0.68 -13.97
C SER A 87 0.42 -0.37 -13.20
N VAL A 88 0.37 -0.23 -11.88
CA VAL A 88 -0.46 -1.05 -11.00
C VAL A 88 -1.44 -0.14 -10.28
N SER A 89 -2.70 -0.56 -10.25
CA SER A 89 -3.77 0.07 -9.48
C SER A 89 -4.24 -0.90 -8.42
N ALA A 90 -4.49 -0.40 -7.21
CA ALA A 90 -4.99 -1.19 -6.11
C ALA A 90 -6.23 -0.53 -5.51
N THR A 91 -7.28 -1.32 -5.32
CA THR A 91 -8.51 -0.90 -4.65
C THR A 91 -8.78 -1.88 -3.53
N ILE A 92 -8.81 -1.39 -2.29
CA ILE A 92 -9.23 -2.18 -1.13
C ILE A 92 -10.75 -2.13 -1.06
N ILE A 93 -11.36 -3.31 -0.99
CA ILE A 93 -12.81 -3.46 -0.94
C ILE A 93 -13.21 -3.78 0.50
N ASP A 94 -13.93 -2.86 1.16
CA ASP A 94 -14.61 -3.14 2.42
C ASP A 94 -15.98 -3.75 2.14
N HIS A 95 -16.08 -5.08 2.28
CA HIS A 95 -17.32 -5.81 2.04
C HIS A 95 -18.45 -5.40 3.00
N GLN A 96 -18.13 -4.98 4.23
CA GLN A 96 -19.16 -4.58 5.18
C GLN A 96 -19.80 -3.26 4.76
N GLU A 97 -19.01 -2.34 4.20
CA GLU A 97 -19.52 -1.08 3.69
C GLU A 97 -20.40 -1.29 2.45
N ILE A 98 -20.00 -2.20 1.54
CA ILE A 98 -20.82 -2.57 0.37
C ILE A 98 -22.16 -3.15 0.79
N ASP A 99 -22.16 -4.11 1.72
CA ASP A 99 -23.39 -4.74 2.20
C ASP A 99 -24.31 -3.69 2.86
N ARG A 100 -23.76 -2.74 3.61
CA ARG A 100 -24.53 -1.64 4.23
C ARG A 100 -25.12 -0.68 3.20
N GLN A 101 -24.38 -0.35 2.15
CA GLN A 101 -24.88 0.46 1.04
C GLN A 101 -25.98 -0.27 0.27
N LEU A 102 -25.84 -1.59 0.10
CA LEU A 102 -26.86 -2.44 -0.52
C LEU A 102 -28.13 -2.54 0.32
N LEU A 103 -28.00 -2.52 1.65
CA LEU A 103 -29.11 -2.48 2.60
C LEU A 103 -29.72 -1.08 2.79
N GLY A 104 -29.13 -0.03 2.19
CA GLY A 104 -29.63 1.34 2.24
C GLY A 104 -29.49 2.03 3.61
N GLU A 105 -28.51 1.61 4.41
CA GLU A 105 -28.32 2.15 5.76
C GLU A 105 -27.68 3.55 5.71
N ASP A 106 -28.23 4.52 6.47
CA ASP A 106 -27.76 5.91 6.45
C ASP A 106 -26.35 6.03 7.08
N PRO A 107 -25.32 6.50 6.34
CA PRO A 107 -23.94 6.59 6.83
C PRO A 107 -23.78 7.49 8.06
N ARG A 108 -24.69 8.44 8.29
CA ARG A 108 -24.67 9.29 9.49
C ARG A 108 -25.16 8.55 10.73
N ARG A 109 -26.18 7.70 10.58
CA ARG A 109 -26.62 6.80 11.65
C ARG A 109 -25.55 5.77 11.93
N ILE A 110 -24.85 5.26 10.91
CA ILE A 110 -23.72 4.34 11.10
C ILE A 110 -22.55 5.02 11.82
N ALA A 111 -22.16 6.24 11.45
CA ALA A 111 -21.08 6.95 12.15
C ALA A 111 -21.46 7.26 13.60
N TRP A 112 -22.73 7.60 13.86
CA TRP A 112 -23.26 7.76 15.21
C TRP A 112 -23.24 6.42 15.94
N HIS A 113 -23.78 5.35 15.36
CA HIS A 113 -23.77 4.01 15.93
C HIS A 113 -22.35 3.50 16.13
N ALA A 114 -21.38 3.69 15.24
CA ALA A 114 -19.98 3.28 15.45
C ALA A 114 -19.35 4.05 16.62
N ARG A 115 -19.59 5.37 16.71
CA ARG A 115 -19.13 6.18 17.85
C ARG A 115 -19.80 5.78 19.18
N HIS A 116 -21.06 5.33 19.14
CA HIS A 116 -21.87 5.00 20.34
C HIS A 116 -21.94 3.50 20.65
N ARG A 117 -21.57 2.62 19.71
CA ARG A 117 -21.43 1.15 19.86
C ARG A 117 -20.17 0.83 20.67
N HIS A 118 -19.31 1.82 20.87
CA HIS A 118 -18.22 1.80 21.85
C HIS A 118 -18.59 2.37 23.22
N ALA A 119 -19.88 2.55 23.54
CA ALA A 119 -20.29 2.39 24.94
C ALA A 119 -20.11 0.91 25.30
N ALA A 120 -18.85 0.51 25.48
CA ALA A 120 -18.42 -0.86 25.69
C ALA A 120 -19.34 -1.46 26.74
N SER A 121 -19.94 -2.61 26.44
CA SER A 121 -20.81 -3.26 27.41
C SER A 121 -20.01 -3.47 28.71
N PRO A 122 -20.66 -3.48 29.90
CA PRO A 122 -19.94 -3.74 31.15
C PRO A 122 -19.05 -4.99 31.07
N ASP A 123 -19.50 -6.02 30.35
CA ASP A 123 -18.73 -7.25 30.11
C ASP A 123 -17.50 -7.03 29.24
N GLU A 124 -17.60 -6.23 28.18
CA GLU A 124 -16.47 -5.87 27.33
C GLU A 124 -15.44 -5.03 28.10
N GLN A 125 -15.91 -4.10 28.95
CA GLN A 125 -15.04 -3.34 29.84
C GLN A 125 -14.32 -4.25 30.85
N ILE A 126 -15.01 -5.28 31.38
CA ILE A 126 -14.41 -6.27 32.28
C ILE A 126 -13.31 -7.06 31.56
N GLU A 127 -13.56 -7.50 30.32
CA GLU A 127 -12.56 -8.23 29.53
C GLU A 127 -11.36 -7.35 29.15
N GLU A 128 -11.60 -6.09 28.78
CA GLU A 128 -10.54 -5.09 28.56
C GLU A 128 -9.67 -4.94 29.80
N ILE A 129 -10.28 -4.71 30.97
CA ILE A 129 -9.59 -4.59 32.25
C ILE A 129 -8.76 -5.84 32.57
N LYS A 130 -9.32 -7.04 32.40
CA LYS A 130 -8.59 -8.30 32.61
C LYS A 130 -7.40 -8.42 31.65
N SER A 131 -7.56 -7.98 30.41
CA SER A 131 -6.47 -7.98 29.42
C SER A 131 -5.34 -7.04 29.84
N LEU A 132 -5.67 -5.86 30.39
CA LEU A 132 -4.69 -4.89 30.89
C LEU A 132 -3.91 -5.45 32.08
N VAL A 133 -4.58 -6.08 33.05
CA VAL A 133 -3.90 -6.71 34.19
C VAL A 133 -2.97 -7.84 33.72
N ARG A 134 -3.42 -8.68 32.78
CA ARG A 134 -2.59 -9.74 32.18
C ARG A 134 -1.36 -9.18 31.47
N ASN A 135 -1.52 -8.10 30.71
CA ASN A 135 -0.43 -7.41 30.02
C ASN A 135 0.54 -6.75 31.01
N ALA A 136 0.02 -6.10 32.04
CA ALA A 136 0.86 -5.48 33.07
C ALA A 136 1.75 -6.53 33.76
N ARG A 137 1.21 -7.72 34.04
CA ARG A 137 1.98 -8.84 34.58
C ARG A 137 3.03 -9.36 33.59
N SER A 138 2.69 -9.52 32.31
CA SER A 138 3.67 -9.97 31.31
C SER A 138 4.81 -8.96 31.12
N LEU A 139 4.52 -7.66 31.14
CA LEU A 139 5.51 -6.59 31.10
C LEU A 139 6.42 -6.60 32.32
N HIS A 140 5.88 -6.88 33.50
CA HIS A 140 6.67 -7.01 34.73
C HIS A 140 7.67 -8.18 34.62
N LEU A 141 7.18 -9.35 34.21
CA LEU A 141 8.01 -10.55 34.00
C LEU A 141 9.10 -10.32 32.94
N ALA A 142 8.83 -9.49 31.93
CA ALA A 142 9.80 -9.08 30.92
C ALA A 142 10.82 -8.02 31.40
N GLY A 143 10.79 -7.63 32.68
CA GLY A 143 11.69 -6.62 33.26
C GLY A 143 11.32 -5.18 32.91
N ARG A 144 10.18 -4.94 32.25
CA ARG A 144 9.72 -3.60 31.83
C ARG A 144 8.88 -2.94 32.92
N GLY A 145 9.49 -2.65 34.07
CA GLY A 145 8.80 -2.16 35.26
C GLY A 145 8.00 -0.87 35.07
N SER A 146 8.53 0.13 34.36
CA SER A 146 7.84 1.40 34.11
C SER A 146 6.58 1.24 33.25
N ALA A 147 6.66 0.44 32.18
CA ALA A 147 5.54 0.13 31.30
C ALA A 147 4.48 -0.72 32.00
N SER A 148 4.91 -1.70 32.81
CA SER A 148 4.02 -2.51 33.64
C SER A 148 3.26 -1.63 34.64
N ARG A 149 3.95 -0.74 35.34
CA ARG A 149 3.34 0.22 36.29
C ARG A 149 2.27 1.08 35.62
N ALA A 150 2.59 1.71 34.49
CA ALA A 150 1.63 2.53 33.74
C ALA A 150 0.40 1.73 33.27
N THR A 151 0.58 0.45 32.92
CA THR A 151 -0.51 -0.43 32.50
C THR A 151 -1.42 -0.80 33.68
N TYR A 152 -0.84 -1.05 34.86
CA TYR A 152 -1.63 -1.24 36.09
C TYR A 152 -2.39 0.03 36.49
N ASP A 153 -1.75 1.19 36.43
CA ASP A 153 -2.40 2.48 36.75
C ASP A 153 -3.63 2.70 35.87
N LEU A 154 -3.51 2.40 34.56
CA LEU A 154 -4.62 2.45 33.61
C LEU A 154 -5.73 1.44 33.95
N ALA A 155 -5.37 0.21 34.31
CA ALA A 155 -6.34 -0.82 34.67
C ALA A 155 -7.15 -0.43 35.91
N ILE A 156 -6.48 0.11 36.95
CA ILE A 156 -7.12 0.55 38.19
C ILE A 156 -8.07 1.72 37.92
N ASP A 157 -7.63 2.73 37.16
CA ASP A 157 -8.48 3.86 36.76
C ASP A 157 -9.73 3.38 36.01
N ARG A 158 -9.59 2.41 35.10
CA ARG A 158 -10.73 1.80 34.39
C ARG A 158 -11.67 1.05 35.32
N MET A 159 -11.15 0.30 36.30
CA MET A 159 -11.98 -0.36 37.31
C MET A 159 -12.76 0.64 38.17
N VAL A 160 -12.14 1.77 38.56
CA VAL A 160 -12.79 2.84 39.31
C VAL A 160 -13.93 3.46 38.52
N ARG A 161 -13.74 3.70 37.22
CA ARG A 161 -14.81 4.20 36.33
C ARG A 161 -15.91 3.18 36.12
N LEU A 162 -15.56 1.90 35.90
CA LEU A 162 -16.53 0.83 35.71
C LEU A 162 -17.42 0.65 36.95
N ARG A 163 -16.86 0.84 38.16
CA ARG A 163 -17.64 0.84 39.41
C ARG A 163 -18.76 1.89 39.45
N GLN A 164 -18.58 3.01 38.76
CA GLN A 164 -19.58 4.08 38.66
C GLN A 164 -20.67 3.78 37.62
N HIS A 165 -20.52 2.69 36.85
CA HIS A 165 -21.47 2.33 35.80
C HIS A 165 -22.72 1.65 36.42
N PRO A 166 -23.94 2.11 36.11
CA PRO A 166 -25.18 1.69 36.79
C PRO A 166 -25.55 0.21 36.59
N SER A 167 -24.96 -0.44 35.59
CA SER A 167 -25.20 -1.84 35.24
C SER A 167 -24.01 -2.78 35.50
N ALA A 168 -22.94 -2.28 36.13
CA ALA A 168 -21.77 -3.11 36.39
C ALA A 168 -22.00 -4.06 37.59
N PRO A 169 -21.44 -5.28 37.56
CA PRO A 169 -21.46 -6.19 38.69
C PRO A 169 -20.53 -5.66 39.81
N GLU A 170 -21.08 -4.84 40.70
CA GLU A 170 -20.33 -4.07 41.71
C GLU A 170 -19.39 -4.96 42.55
N GLU A 171 -19.87 -6.12 43.01
CA GLU A 171 -19.09 -7.06 43.82
C GLU A 171 -17.84 -7.57 43.08
N LEU A 172 -17.99 -7.90 41.79
CA LEU A 172 -16.90 -8.41 40.96
C LEU A 172 -15.86 -7.31 40.71
N VAL A 173 -16.31 -6.09 40.40
CA VAL A 173 -15.42 -4.95 40.18
C VAL A 173 -14.65 -4.61 41.46
N ALA A 174 -15.31 -4.62 42.63
CA ALA A 174 -14.67 -4.38 43.92
C ALA A 174 -13.59 -5.43 44.25
N LYS A 175 -13.87 -6.72 43.99
CA LYS A 175 -12.88 -7.80 44.19
C LYS A 175 -11.69 -7.67 43.24
N MET A 176 -11.93 -7.35 41.97
CA MET A 176 -10.85 -7.14 40.98
C MET A 176 -9.95 -5.96 41.38
N LEU A 177 -10.57 -4.86 41.80
CA LEU A 177 -9.85 -3.67 42.24
C LEU A 177 -9.01 -3.97 43.48
N ALA A 178 -9.58 -4.57 44.53
CA ALA A 178 -8.84 -4.95 45.73
C ALA A 178 -7.67 -5.89 45.42
N TYR A 179 -7.86 -6.86 44.52
CA TYR A 179 -6.79 -7.75 44.09
C TYR A 179 -5.67 -7.00 43.35
N ALA A 180 -6.03 -6.13 42.39
CA ALA A 180 -5.07 -5.37 41.60
C ALA A 180 -4.27 -4.38 42.46
N GLU A 181 -4.90 -3.71 43.43
CA GLU A 181 -4.22 -2.80 44.36
C GLU A 181 -3.23 -3.54 45.27
N VAL A 182 -3.61 -4.72 45.77
CA VAL A 182 -2.72 -5.58 46.57
C VAL A 182 -1.54 -6.08 45.72
N GLU A 183 -1.77 -6.46 44.47
CA GLU A 183 -0.70 -6.89 43.56
C GLU A 183 0.24 -5.72 43.21
N TYR A 184 -0.32 -4.57 42.85
CA TYR A 184 0.45 -3.35 42.57
C TYR A 184 1.32 -2.94 43.75
N SER A 185 0.74 -2.90 44.95
CA SER A 185 1.44 -2.45 46.15
C SER A 185 2.62 -3.36 46.52
N LYS A 186 2.51 -4.65 46.25
CA LYS A 186 3.62 -5.60 46.41
C LYS A 186 4.77 -5.33 45.43
N LEU A 187 4.46 -4.89 44.20
CA LEU A 187 5.46 -4.71 43.14
C LEU A 187 6.11 -3.32 43.14
N TYR A 188 5.33 -2.28 43.42
CA TYR A 188 5.74 -0.88 43.19
C TYR A 188 5.61 0.01 44.44
N GLY A 189 5.16 -0.56 45.57
CA GLY A 189 4.84 0.20 46.77
C GLY A 189 3.43 0.80 46.74
N PRO A 190 3.02 1.48 47.82
CA PRO A 190 1.66 1.99 47.96
C PRO A 190 1.29 2.93 46.80
N LEU A 191 0.05 2.83 46.33
CA LEU A 191 -0.50 3.74 45.31
C LEU A 191 -0.41 5.18 45.82
N PRO A 192 0.05 6.13 45.00
CA PRO A 192 0.13 7.53 45.43
C PRO A 192 -1.28 8.05 45.72
N ALA A 193 -1.51 8.49 46.96
CA ALA A 193 -2.78 9.05 47.40
C ALA A 193 -3.15 10.25 46.52
N GLY A 194 -4.10 10.07 45.59
CA GLY A 194 -4.59 11.14 44.71
C GLY A 194 -4.68 10.79 43.22
N THR A 195 -4.16 9.65 42.75
CA THR A 195 -4.16 9.33 41.29
C THR A 195 -5.55 9.16 40.71
N PHE A 196 -6.51 8.68 41.50
CA PHE A 196 -7.86 8.33 41.03
C PHE A 196 -8.95 9.30 41.51
N ALA A 197 -8.62 10.24 42.40
CA ALA A 197 -9.57 11.22 42.93
C ALA A 197 -9.68 12.49 42.05
N ALA A 198 -8.67 12.78 41.22
CA ALA A 198 -8.62 14.03 40.45
C ALA A 198 -9.56 14.06 39.23
N ASN A 199 -9.99 12.90 38.73
CA ASN A 199 -10.89 12.81 37.56
C ASN A 199 -12.37 12.55 37.91
N SER A 200 -12.72 12.45 39.20
CA SER A 200 -14.12 12.43 39.65
C SER A 200 -14.63 13.86 39.85
N PHE A 201 -14.70 14.65 38.77
CA PHE A 201 -15.30 15.98 38.83
C PHE A 201 -16.79 15.93 38.46
N SER A 202 -17.60 16.21 39.49
CA SER A 202 -18.98 16.72 39.49
C SER A 202 -20.14 15.78 39.10
N PRO A 203 -20.91 15.26 40.07
CA PRO A 203 -22.25 14.75 39.79
C PRO A 203 -23.10 15.94 39.34
N ASN A 204 -23.73 15.80 38.18
CA ASN A 204 -24.59 16.79 37.58
C ASN A 204 -25.69 17.23 38.58
N ALA A 205 -25.44 18.35 39.24
CA ALA A 205 -26.42 19.12 40.00
C ALA A 205 -27.36 19.81 39.02
N SER A 206 -28.30 19.06 38.45
CA SER A 206 -29.46 19.61 37.74
C SER A 206 -30.69 18.72 37.94
N ARG A 207 -31.05 18.53 39.21
CA ARG A 207 -32.43 18.33 39.65
C ARG A 207 -32.79 19.50 40.56
N MET A 208 -34.00 20.04 40.40
CA MET A 208 -34.58 21.27 41.00
C MET A 208 -34.33 22.52 40.15
N ARG A 209 -35.32 23.23 39.61
CA ARG A 209 -36.73 23.53 39.97
C ARG A 209 -37.40 24.23 38.77
N PRO A 210 -38.68 24.64 38.83
CA PRO A 210 -39.82 24.13 39.60
C PRO A 210 -40.84 23.40 38.72
#